data_AF-A0A6A5R655-F1
#
_entry.id   AF-A0A6A5R655-F1
#
_cell.length_a   1.000
_cell.length_b   1.000
_cell.length_c   1.000
_cell.angle_alpha   90.00
_cell.angle_beta   90.00
_cell.angle_gamma   90.00
#
_symmetry.space_group_name_H-M   'P 1'
#
loop_
_entity.id
_entity.type
_entity.pdbx_description
1 polymer ?
#
loop_
_entity_poly.entity_id
_entity_poly.type
_entity_poly.pdbx_seq_one_letter_code
_entity_poly.pdbx_strand_id
1 'polypeptide(L)' 'MSQQPQPHKPYTEADVQLALSDIKCDQITSLRRAEAVYSVPCRMIQQQRDGKPSRCDCEPRSKRLTKLEEE' A
#
# COMPACT_ATOMS: atom_id res chain seq x y z
N MET A 1 -17.76 -23.18 -5.41
CA MET A 1 -17.33 -21.88 -5.99
C MET A 1 -15.86 -21.70 -5.66
N SER A 2 -14.99 -22.15 -6.56
CA SER A 2 -13.54 -22.16 -6.34
C SER A 2 -12.99 -20.77 -6.66
N GLN A 3 -12.58 -20.02 -5.63
CA GLN A 3 -11.83 -18.78 -5.82
C GLN A 3 -10.45 -19.16 -6.36
N GLN A 4 -10.21 -18.94 -7.65
CA GLN A 4 -8.89 -19.10 -8.24
C GLN A 4 -7.95 -18.01 -7.70
N PRO A 5 -6.82 -18.34 -7.07
CA PRO A 5 -5.79 -17.36 -6.76
C PRO A 5 -5.20 -16.87 -8.09
N GLN A 6 -5.49 -15.62 -8.43
CA GLN A 6 -4.89 -14.96 -9.59
C GLN A 6 -3.36 -14.89 -9.38
N PRO A 7 -2.53 -15.08 -10.43
CA PRO A 7 -1.08 -15.02 -10.32
C PRO A 7 -0.70 -13.63 -9.78
N HIS A 8 -0.28 -13.58 -8.52
CA HIS A 8 0.13 -12.35 -7.85
C HIS A 8 1.44 -11.88 -8.48
N LYS A 9 1.34 -11.02 -9.50
CA LYS A 9 2.49 -10.24 -9.93
C LYS A 9 2.95 -9.44 -8.71
N PRO A 10 4.25 -9.48 -8.34
CA PRO A 10 4.73 -8.68 -7.22
C PRO A 10 4.51 -7.22 -7.58
N TYR A 11 3.66 -6.54 -6.81
CA TYR A 11 3.45 -5.10 -6.91
C TYR A 11 4.48 -4.38 -6.06
N THR A 12 4.97 -3.25 -6.56
CA THR A 12 5.90 -2.38 -5.87
C THR A 12 5.17 -1.25 -5.17
N GLU A 13 5.85 -0.52 -4.29
CA GLU A 13 5.26 0.68 -3.68
C GLU A 13 4.92 1.76 -4.73
N ALA A 14 5.71 1.84 -5.81
CA ALA A 14 5.43 2.73 -6.93
C ALA A 14 4.08 2.41 -7.59
N ASP A 15 3.74 1.13 -7.76
CA ASP A 15 2.45 0.71 -8.32
C ASP A 15 1.28 1.15 -7.43
N VAL A 16 1.46 1.09 -6.10
CA VAL A 16 0.47 1.54 -5.12
C VAL A 16 0.27 3.06 -5.21
N GLN A 17 1.36 3.83 -5.27
CA GLN A 17 1.31 5.29 -5.38
C GLN A 17 0.70 5.75 -6.71
N LEU A 18 1.02 5.05 -7.80
CA LEU A 18 0.47 5.34 -9.12
C LEU A 18 -1.04 5.04 -9.17
N ALA A 19 -1.46 3.89 -8.64
CA ALA A 19 -2.88 3.54 -8.51
C ALA A 19 -3.66 4.59 -7.70
N LEU A 20 -3.09 5.07 -6.58
CA LEU A 20 -3.71 6.11 -5.76
C LEU A 20 -3.80 7.46 -6.48
N SER A 21 -2.76 7.83 -7.22
CA SER A 21 -2.72 9.08 -7.98
C SER A 21 -3.78 9.07 -9.08
N ASP A 22 -3.90 7.97 -9.81
CA ASP A 22 -4.93 7.80 -10.84
C ASP A 22 -6.36 7.82 -10.31
N ILE A 23 -6.58 7.28 -9.10
CA ILE A 23 -7.88 7.38 -8.42
C ILE A 23 -8.15 8.83 -8.00
N LYS A 24 -7.15 9.57 -7.54
CA LYS A 24 -7.29 10.99 -7.15
C LYS A 24 -7.52 11.92 -8.33
N CYS A 25 -6.94 11.61 -9.48
CA CYS A 25 -7.12 12.34 -10.74
C CYS A 25 -8.37 11.91 -11.51
N ASP A 26 -9.25 11.09 -10.92
CA ASP A 26 -10.45 10.52 -11.54
C ASP A 26 -10.19 9.73 -12.84
N GLN A 27 -8.94 9.37 -13.14
CA GLN A 27 -8.59 8.50 -14.27
C GLN A 27 -9.13 7.08 -14.06
N ILE A 28 -9.13 6.62 -12.81
CA ILE A 28 -9.70 5.34 -12.41
C ILE A 28 -10.82 5.55 -11.40
N THR A 29 -12.05 5.27 -11.83
CA THR A 29 -13.27 5.46 -11.05
C THR A 29 -13.55 4.38 -10.01
N SER A 30 -12.81 3.26 -10.00
CA SER A 30 -13.07 2.18 -9.06
C SER A 30 -11.83 1.42 -8.61
N LEU A 31 -11.81 1.02 -7.34
CA LEU A 31 -10.73 0.22 -6.75
C LEU A 31 -10.53 -1.10 -7.50
N ARG A 32 -11.61 -1.74 -7.97
CA ARG A 32 -11.53 -2.98 -8.75
C ARG A 32 -10.79 -2.79 -10.07
N ARG A 33 -10.98 -1.65 -10.75
CA ARG A 33 -10.21 -1.33 -11.96
C ARG A 33 -8.76 -1.07 -11.62
N ALA A 34 -8.48 -0.33 -10.54
CA ALA A 34 -7.11 -0.09 -10.10
C ALA A 34 -6.37 -1.41 -9.77
N GLU A 35 -7.06 -2.38 -9.14
CA GLU A 35 -6.51 -3.71 -8.88
C GLU A 35 -6.20 -4.48 -10.17
N ALA A 36 -7.08 -4.43 -11.17
CA ALA A 36 -6.84 -5.08 -12.44
C ALA A 36 -5.69 -4.44 -13.24
N VAL A 37 -5.55 -3.11 -13.20
CA VAL A 37 -4.52 -2.36 -13.94
C VAL A 37 -3.16 -2.49 -13.28
N TYR A 38 -3.09 -2.27 -11.96
CA TYR A 38 -1.84 -2.19 -11.22
C TYR A 38 -1.48 -3.50 -10.50
N SER A 39 -2.34 -4.53 -10.54
CA SER A 39 -2.18 -5.77 -9.77
C SER A 39 -2.05 -5.54 -8.25
N VAL A 40 -2.50 -4.38 -7.75
CA VAL A 40 -2.48 -4.01 -6.34
C VAL A 40 -3.84 -4.37 -5.71
N PRO A 41 -3.89 -5.15 -4.62
CA PRO A 41 -5.15 -5.51 -3.98
C PRO A 41 -5.99 -4.28 -3.56
N CYS A 42 -7.30 -4.30 -3.83
CA CYS A 42 -8.23 -3.24 -3.40
C CYS A 42 -8.04 -2.84 -1.93
N ARG A 43 -7.81 -3.84 -1.06
CA ARG A 43 -7.63 -3.65 0.37
C ARG A 43 -6.38 -2.82 0.71
N MET A 44 -5.30 -2.92 -0.09
CA MET A 44 -4.10 -2.09 0.11
C MET A 44 -4.33 -0.67 -0.36
N ILE A 45 -4.96 -0.50 -1.53
CA ILE A 45 -5.30 0.82 -2.07
C ILE A 45 -6.22 1.56 -1.08
N GLN A 46 -7.25 0.89 -0.55
CA GLN A 46 -8.16 1.49 0.43
C GLN A 46 -7.45 1.87 1.73
N GLN A 47 -6.61 0.99 2.29
CA GLN A 47 -5.83 1.31 3.49
C GLN A 47 -4.96 2.55 3.31
N GLN A 48 -4.26 2.68 2.20
CA GLN A 48 -3.43 3.86 1.91
C GLN A 48 -4.26 5.11 1.66
N ARG A 49 -5.42 4.98 1.02
CA ARG A 49 -6.37 6.10 0.84
C ARG A 49 -6.90 6.62 2.18
N ASP A 50 -7.13 5.72 3.13
CA ASP A 50 -7.55 6.05 4.50
C ASP A 50 -6.40 6.56 5.38
N GLY A 51 -5.20 6.77 4.80
CA GLY A 51 -4.02 7.25 5.51
C GLY A 51 -3.37 6.21 6.43
N LYS A 52 -3.70 4.93 6.26
CA LYS A 52 -3.08 3.85 7.02
C LYS A 52 -1.71 3.53 6.40
N PRO A 53 -0.60 3.79 7.11
CA PRO A 53 0.72 3.57 6.55
C PRO A 53 0.90 2.09 6.21
N SER A 54 1.48 1.82 5.04
CA SER A 54 2.03 0.50 4.75
C SER A 54 2.97 0.13 5.88
N ARG A 55 2.84 -1.08 6.44
CA ARG A 55 3.68 -1.56 7.56
C ARG A 55 5.18 -1.58 7.23
N CYS A 56 5.57 -1.29 5.99
CA CYS A 56 6.95 -1.11 5.57
C CYS A 56 7.60 0.16 6.14
N ASP A 57 6.82 1.22 6.41
CA ASP A 57 7.29 2.44 7.09
C ASP A 57 7.17 2.33 8.63
N CYS A 58 7.16 1.10 9.15
CA CYS A 58 7.58 0.92 10.54
C CYS A 58 9.07 1.27 10.57
N GLU A 59 9.38 2.51 10.94
CA GLU A 59 10.72 2.86 11.41
C GLU A 59 11.23 1.72 12.30
N PRO A 60 12.47 1.25 12.12
CA PRO A 60 13.04 0.27 13.03
C PRO A 60 12.82 0.77 14.44
N ARG A 61 12.22 -0.07 15.28
CA ARG A 61 12.04 0.19 16.72
C ARG A 61 13.40 0.47 17.42
N SER A 62 14.51 0.32 16.70
CA SER A 62 15.86 0.81 17.00
C SER A 62 15.94 2.30 17.35
N LYS A 63 15.09 3.18 16.79
CA LYS A 63 15.06 4.61 17.17
C LYS A 63 14.33 4.88 18.50
N ARG A 64 13.69 3.86 19.09
CA ARG A 64 13.08 3.93 20.43
C ARG A 64 14.03 3.44 21.54
N LEU A 65 15.32 3.30 21.26
CA LEU A 65 16.37 3.19 22.28
C LEU A 65 16.69 4.60 22.79
N THR A 66 15.82 5.13 23.64
CA THR A 66 16.24 6.09 24.65
C THR A 66 17.23 5.41 25.59
N LYS A 67 18.45 5.92 25.65
CA LYS A 67 19.32 6.02 26.84
C LYS A 67 19.78 7.48 26.81
N LEU A 68 19.28 8.42 27.62
CA LEU A 68 19.40 8.56 29.09
C LEU A 68 20.80 8.12 29.57
N GLU A 69 21.55 9.11 30.07
CA GLU A 69 22.93 9.09 30.58
C GLU A 69 24.05 9.30 29.54
N GLU A 70 24.31 10.58 29.20
CA GLU A 70 25.68 11.08 29.08
C GLU A 70 25.97 11.89 30.35
N GLU A 71 27.04 11.48 31.02
CA GLU A 71 27.68 12.11 32.19
C GLU A 71 28.38 13.42 31.81
#